data_AF-A0A6A4MX29-F1
#
_entry.id   AF-A0A6A4MX29-F1
#
_cell.length_a   1.000
_cell.length_b   1.000
_cell.length_c   1.000
_cell.angle_alpha   90.00
_cell.angle_beta   90.00
_cell.angle_gamma   90.00
#
_symmetry.space_group_name_H-M   'P 1'
#
loop_
_entity.id
_entity.type
_entity.pdbx_description
1 polymer ?
#
loop_
_entity_poly.entity_id
_entity_poly.type
_entity_poly.pdbx_seq_one_letter_code
_entity_poly.pdbx_strand_id
1 'polypeptide(L)'
;MLTNRSYPVGLEIIFYIGFLIAFAVKSPIIPFHTWLPDTHGEAHYSTCMLLAGILLKMGAYGLVRINMELLPRAHSIFSPWLMIIGSIQIIYAASTSLGQRNLKKRIAYSSVSHMGFILIGIGSLSDTGLNGAILQIISHGFIGAALFFLAGTGYDRLRLLYLDEMGGMAIPMPKIFTIFSIFSMASLALPGMSGFFCRIFNFFWNNYKPKISFNDKNINYFCNSNWNDINSYLFIIYVTADVLWIQAF
;
A
#
# COMPACT_ATOMS: atom_id res chain seq x y z
N MET A 1 15.67 28.08 2.44
CA MET A 1 17.06 28.41 2.85
C MET A 1 17.73 27.36 3.76
N LEU A 2 17.02 26.37 4.32
CA LEU A 2 17.63 25.24 5.07
C LEU A 2 17.98 24.02 4.21
N THR A 3 17.49 23.95 2.97
CA THR A 3 17.66 22.84 2.02
C THR A 3 19.02 22.81 1.31
N ASN A 4 19.80 23.88 1.36
CA ASN A 4 21.13 23.98 0.72
C ASN A 4 22.30 23.82 1.72
N ARG A 5 22.04 23.46 2.98
CA ARG A 5 23.09 23.18 3.96
C ARG A 5 23.42 21.68 3.92
N SER A 6 24.68 21.36 3.72
CA SER A 6 25.19 20.00 3.83
C SER A 6 25.26 19.59 5.31
N TYR A 7 24.31 18.77 5.76
CA TYR A 7 24.35 18.16 7.08
C TYR A 7 25.36 17.00 7.10
N PRO A 8 25.99 16.73 8.25
CA PRO A 8 26.80 15.53 8.41
C PRO A 8 25.91 14.28 8.28
N VAL A 9 26.37 13.29 7.52
CA VAL A 9 25.60 12.08 7.17
C VAL A 9 25.06 11.34 8.40
N GLY A 10 25.82 11.32 9.50
CA GLY A 10 25.37 10.68 10.75
C GLY A 10 24.11 11.31 11.35
N LEU A 11 23.97 12.64 11.29
CA LEU A 11 22.79 13.35 11.77
C LEU A 11 21.60 13.17 10.82
N GLU A 12 21.86 13.09 9.51
CA GLU A 12 20.85 12.76 8.50
C GLU A 12 20.25 11.37 8.75
N ILE A 13 21.09 10.38 9.06
CA ILE A 13 20.66 9.00 9.37
C ILE A 13 19.79 8.95 10.63
N ILE A 14 20.16 9.67 11.70
CA ILE A 14 19.39 9.69 12.95
C ILE A 14 17.99 10.25 12.72
N PHE A 15 17.89 11.39 12.04
CA PHE A 15 16.59 11.99 11.72
C PHE A 15 15.79 11.10 10.76
N TYR A 16 16.45 10.51 9.77
CA TYR A 16 15.80 9.59 8.83
C TYR A 16 15.17 8.40 9.55
N ILE A 17 15.88 7.75 10.48
CA ILE A 17 15.35 6.64 11.27
C ILE A 17 14.17 7.10 12.13
N GLY A 18 14.28 8.24 12.80
CA GLY A 18 13.20 8.79 13.64
C GLY A 18 11.91 9.03 12.86
N PHE A 19 12.01 9.70 11.71
CA PHE A 19 10.86 9.93 10.83
C PHE A 19 10.37 8.64 10.17
N LEU A 20 11.28 7.73 9.77
CA LEU A 20 10.91 6.43 9.22
C LEU A 20 10.08 5.61 10.22
N ILE A 21 10.44 5.58 11.49
CA ILE A 21 9.64 4.88 12.53
C ILE A 21 8.27 5.53 12.69
N ALA A 22 8.21 6.87 12.78
CA ALA A 22 6.94 7.59 12.92
C ALA A 22 5.99 7.32 11.73
N PHE A 23 6.52 7.38 10.51
CA PHE A 23 5.75 7.07 9.31
C PHE A 23 5.51 5.58 9.09
N ALA A 24 6.36 4.71 9.63
CA ALA A 24 6.16 3.26 9.61
C ALA A 24 4.95 2.86 10.45
N VAL A 25 4.81 3.45 11.63
CA VAL A 25 3.61 3.26 12.48
C VAL A 25 2.38 3.80 11.77
N LYS A 26 2.47 4.96 11.09
CA LYS A 26 1.33 5.58 10.41
C LYS A 26 0.93 4.90 9.09
N SER A 27 1.89 4.37 8.34
CA SER A 27 1.73 3.72 7.00
C SER A 27 1.70 2.18 7.09
N PRO A 28 1.12 1.66 8.18
CA PRO A 28 1.29 0.32 8.77
C PRO A 28 2.34 -0.55 8.08
N ILE A 29 3.61 -0.19 8.26
CA ILE A 29 4.74 -0.97 7.77
C ILE A 29 5.01 -2.09 8.76
N ILE A 30 5.35 -3.29 8.30
CA ILE A 30 5.76 -4.39 9.18
C ILE A 30 6.96 -3.94 10.04
N PRO A 31 6.93 -4.13 11.39
CA PRO A 31 5.97 -4.90 12.19
C PRO A 31 4.79 -4.09 12.79
N PHE A 32 4.71 -2.78 12.57
CA PHE A 32 3.75 -1.87 13.22
C PHE A 32 2.36 -1.85 12.57
N HIS A 33 1.96 -2.91 11.86
CA HIS A 33 0.71 -2.93 11.08
C HIS A 33 -0.51 -3.43 11.88
N THR A 34 -0.30 -4.08 13.02
CA THR A 34 -1.33 -4.82 13.77
C THR A 34 -2.47 -3.93 14.30
N TRP A 35 -2.19 -2.68 14.64
CA TRP A 35 -3.22 -1.75 15.13
C TRP A 35 -4.27 -1.43 14.07
N LEU A 36 -3.92 -1.48 12.77
CA LEU A 36 -4.80 -1.03 11.70
C LEU A 36 -6.01 -1.97 11.52
N PRO A 37 -5.85 -3.31 11.35
CA PRO A 37 -6.97 -4.23 11.26
C PRO A 37 -7.87 -4.22 12.49
N ASP A 38 -7.30 -4.12 13.69
CA ASP A 38 -8.08 -4.09 14.93
C ASP A 38 -8.91 -2.80 15.04
N THR A 39 -8.32 -1.66 14.69
CA THR A 39 -9.05 -0.37 14.66
C THR A 39 -10.20 -0.42 13.65
N HIS A 40 -9.97 -0.97 12.45
CA HIS A 40 -11.01 -1.08 11.43
C HIS A 40 -12.12 -2.08 11.77
N GLY A 41 -11.80 -3.14 12.52
CA GLY A 41 -12.80 -4.12 12.99
C GLY A 41 -13.84 -3.48 13.90
N GLU A 42 -13.37 -2.70 14.87
CA GLU A 42 -14.21 -2.13 15.94
C GLU A 42 -14.82 -0.77 15.58
N ALA A 43 -14.13 0.03 14.76
CA ALA A 43 -14.59 1.39 14.49
C ALA A 43 -15.85 1.46 13.62
N HIS A 44 -16.58 2.56 13.80
CA HIS A 44 -17.70 2.93 12.95
C HIS A 44 -17.22 3.16 11.51
N TYR A 45 -18.05 2.80 10.52
CA TYR A 45 -17.64 2.78 9.11
C TYR A 45 -17.26 4.18 8.58
N SER A 46 -17.87 5.26 9.09
CA SER A 46 -17.48 6.63 8.74
C SER A 46 -16.06 6.96 9.17
N THR A 47 -15.64 6.51 10.36
CA THR A 47 -14.27 6.64 10.86
C THR A 47 -13.32 5.78 10.04
N CYS A 48 -13.72 4.54 9.70
CA CYS A 48 -12.93 3.66 8.83
C CYS A 48 -12.71 4.29 7.45
N MET A 49 -13.72 4.95 6.88
CA MET A 49 -13.63 5.62 5.58
C MET A 49 -12.59 6.76 5.60
N LEU A 50 -12.58 7.60 6.65
CA LEU A 50 -11.61 8.69 6.80
C LEU A 50 -10.20 8.14 7.06
N LEU A 51 -10.10 7.13 7.93
CA LEU A 51 -8.84 6.46 8.27
C LEU A 51 -8.20 5.83 7.03
N ALA A 52 -8.96 5.01 6.30
CA ALA A 52 -8.51 4.35 5.10
C ALA A 52 -8.24 5.35 3.97
N GLY A 53 -9.14 6.31 3.74
CA GLY A 53 -9.06 7.23 2.61
C GLY A 53 -7.92 8.24 2.70
N ILE A 54 -7.72 8.84 3.88
CA ILE A 54 -6.85 10.01 4.04
C ILE A 54 -5.70 9.74 5.00
N LEU A 55 -5.99 9.24 6.20
CA LEU A 55 -4.99 9.20 7.28
C LEU A 55 -3.81 8.27 6.98
N LEU A 56 -4.07 7.12 6.35
CA LEU A 56 -3.00 6.20 5.90
C LEU A 56 -2.13 6.83 4.80
N LYS A 57 -2.74 7.65 3.94
CA LYS A 57 -2.09 8.25 2.77
C LYS A 57 -1.18 9.40 3.16
N MET A 58 -1.54 10.13 4.22
CA MET A 58 -0.67 11.14 4.83
C MET A 58 0.65 10.55 5.35
N GLY A 59 0.64 9.31 5.84
CA GLY A 59 1.87 8.62 6.26
C GLY A 59 2.82 8.37 5.09
N ALA A 60 2.30 7.80 4.01
CA ALA A 60 3.06 7.56 2.79
C ALA A 60 3.56 8.87 2.14
N TYR A 61 2.72 9.90 2.11
CA TYR A 61 3.11 11.23 1.64
C TYR A 61 4.22 11.84 2.49
N GLY A 62 4.19 11.63 3.81
CA GLY A 62 5.25 12.03 4.72
C GLY A 62 6.59 11.35 4.45
N LEU A 63 6.58 10.05 4.09
CA LEU A 63 7.79 9.35 3.63
C LEU A 63 8.39 9.99 2.38
N VAL A 64 7.55 10.37 1.42
CA VAL A 64 8.02 11.03 0.19
C VAL A 64 8.59 12.43 0.52
N ARG A 65 7.83 13.27 1.22
CA ARG A 65 8.22 14.67 1.44
C ARG A 65 9.32 14.88 2.47
N ILE A 66 9.36 14.07 3.53
CA ILE A 66 10.36 14.23 4.59
C ILE A 66 11.53 13.30 4.34
N ASN A 67 11.31 11.99 4.26
CA ASN A 67 12.44 11.06 4.20
C ASN A 67 13.16 11.12 2.86
N MET A 68 12.44 11.13 1.74
CA MET A 68 13.07 11.13 0.42
C MET A 68 13.54 12.52 -0.03
N GLU A 69 12.70 13.56 0.08
CA GLU A 69 13.05 14.90 -0.44
C GLU A 69 13.97 15.72 0.50
N LEU A 70 13.81 15.60 1.82
CA LEU A 70 14.61 16.38 2.78
C LEU A 70 15.93 15.69 3.14
N LEU A 71 15.97 14.35 3.15
CA LEU A 71 17.10 13.52 3.60
C LEU A 71 17.57 12.53 2.49
N PRO A 72 17.97 13.03 1.31
CA PRO A 72 18.19 12.19 0.13
C PRO A 72 19.41 11.25 0.23
N ARG A 73 20.44 11.59 1.01
CA ARG A 73 21.63 10.73 1.17
C ARG A 73 21.35 9.59 2.14
N ALA A 74 20.63 9.85 3.22
CA ALA A 74 20.18 8.79 4.11
C ALA A 74 19.17 7.87 3.38
N HIS A 75 18.26 8.45 2.60
CA HIS A 75 17.27 7.69 1.85
C HIS A 75 17.89 6.68 0.89
N SER A 76 18.95 7.04 0.16
CA SER A 76 19.60 6.13 -0.77
C SER A 76 20.26 4.92 -0.09
N ILE A 77 20.76 5.08 1.14
CA ILE A 77 21.29 3.99 1.96
C ILE A 77 20.17 3.03 2.40
N PHE A 78 19.01 3.59 2.78
CA PHE A 78 17.86 2.80 3.27
C PHE A 78 16.94 2.28 2.16
N SER A 79 17.13 2.72 0.92
CA SER A 79 16.29 2.38 -0.23
C SER A 79 16.15 0.86 -0.45
N PRO A 80 17.24 0.07 -0.50
CA PRO A 80 17.14 -1.38 -0.69
C PRO A 80 16.37 -2.06 0.45
N TRP A 81 16.51 -1.55 1.69
CA TRP A 81 15.79 -2.06 2.85
C TRP A 81 14.27 -1.80 2.75
N LEU A 82 13.86 -0.63 2.26
CA LEU A 82 12.45 -0.32 2.03
C LEU A 82 11.83 -1.26 0.99
N MET A 83 12.57 -1.60 -0.07
CA MET A 83 12.10 -2.55 -1.09
C MET A 83 11.92 -3.96 -0.53
N ILE A 84 12.87 -4.42 0.29
CA ILE A 84 12.80 -5.74 0.95
C ILE A 84 11.61 -5.79 1.91
N ILE A 85 11.47 -4.77 2.77
CA ILE A 85 10.37 -4.69 3.74
C ILE A 85 9.02 -4.60 3.02
N GLY A 86 8.91 -3.78 1.97
CA GLY A 86 7.69 -3.65 1.17
C GLY A 86 7.31 -4.97 0.48
N SER A 87 8.30 -5.71 -0.03
CA SER A 87 8.11 -7.04 -0.63
C SER A 87 7.57 -8.04 0.39
N ILE A 88 8.19 -8.13 1.56
CA ILE A 88 7.72 -9.01 2.65
C ILE A 88 6.31 -8.60 3.08
N GLN A 89 6.05 -7.30 3.17
CA GLN A 89 4.74 -6.76 3.55
C GLN A 89 3.61 -7.17 2.60
N ILE A 90 3.85 -7.16 1.29
CA ILE A 90 2.84 -7.59 0.32
C ILE A 90 2.47 -9.06 0.55
N ILE A 91 3.46 -9.96 0.62
CA ILE A 91 3.23 -11.41 0.78
C ILE A 91 2.54 -11.70 2.12
N TYR A 92 3.05 -11.13 3.20
CA TYR A 92 2.54 -11.36 4.54
C TYR A 92 1.11 -10.83 4.70
N ALA A 93 0.84 -9.59 4.29
CA ALA A 93 -0.48 -8.97 4.44
C ALA A 93 -1.52 -9.64 3.55
N ALA A 94 -1.17 -10.00 2.31
CA ALA A 94 -2.08 -10.73 1.42
C ALA A 94 -2.41 -12.13 1.96
N SER A 95 -1.42 -12.85 2.47
CA SER A 95 -1.64 -14.19 3.06
C SER A 95 -2.50 -14.14 4.33
N THR A 96 -2.27 -13.14 5.19
CA THR A 96 -3.05 -12.96 6.43
C THR A 96 -4.47 -12.47 6.17
N SER A 97 -4.69 -11.70 5.10
CA SER A 97 -6.02 -11.24 4.68
C SER A 97 -6.96 -12.41 4.33
N LEU A 98 -6.46 -13.42 3.60
CA LEU A 98 -7.21 -14.62 3.23
C LEU A 98 -7.74 -15.39 4.46
N GLY A 99 -6.99 -15.36 5.57
CA GLY A 99 -7.37 -16.01 6.82
C GLY A 99 -8.42 -15.25 7.66
N GLN A 100 -8.76 -14.00 7.30
CA GLN A 100 -9.69 -13.19 8.10
C GLN A 100 -11.14 -13.55 7.81
N ARG A 101 -11.95 -13.78 8.85
CA ARG A 101 -13.41 -14.00 8.75
C ARG A 101 -14.25 -12.73 8.82
N ASN A 102 -13.69 -11.63 9.30
CA ASN A 102 -14.40 -10.36 9.43
C ASN A 102 -14.17 -9.50 8.18
N LEU A 103 -15.25 -9.00 7.56
CA LEU A 103 -15.19 -8.20 6.33
C LEU A 103 -14.29 -6.97 6.47
N LYS A 104 -14.47 -6.19 7.54
CA LYS A 104 -13.71 -4.94 7.76
C LYS A 104 -12.23 -5.23 7.98
N LYS A 105 -11.90 -6.29 8.75
CA LYS A 105 -10.51 -6.70 8.97
C LYS A 105 -9.84 -7.16 7.68
N ARG A 106 -10.56 -7.90 6.83
CA ARG A 106 -10.06 -8.33 5.52
C ARG A 106 -9.74 -7.14 4.61
N ILE A 107 -10.65 -6.17 4.50
CA ILE A 107 -10.40 -4.93 3.72
C ILE A 107 -9.21 -4.15 4.29
N ALA A 108 -9.03 -4.14 5.62
CA ALA A 108 -7.89 -3.50 6.27
C ALA A 108 -6.55 -4.19 5.95
N TYR A 109 -6.47 -5.53 6.00
CA TYR A 109 -5.25 -6.26 5.62
C TYR A 109 -4.91 -6.10 4.14
N SER A 110 -5.93 -6.08 3.27
CA SER A 110 -5.74 -5.74 1.86
C SER A 110 -5.15 -4.33 1.68
N SER A 111 -5.58 -3.38 2.51
CA SER A 111 -4.98 -2.03 2.53
C SER A 111 -3.50 -2.03 2.95
N VAL A 112 -3.10 -2.91 3.88
CA VAL A 112 -1.69 -3.08 4.30
C VAL A 112 -0.84 -3.63 3.16
N SER A 113 -1.35 -4.58 2.37
CA SER A 113 -0.61 -5.12 1.21
C SER A 113 -0.42 -4.05 0.14
N HIS A 114 -1.43 -3.22 -0.13
CA HIS A 114 -1.35 -2.11 -1.07
C HIS A 114 -0.34 -1.02 -0.67
N MET A 115 -0.15 -0.78 0.64
CA MET A 115 0.89 0.11 1.15
C MET A 115 2.31 -0.42 0.89
N GLY A 116 2.48 -1.74 0.82
CA GLY A 116 3.77 -2.35 0.45
C GLY A 116 4.24 -1.95 -0.95
N PHE A 117 3.34 -1.82 -1.93
CA PHE A 117 3.69 -1.32 -3.27
C PHE A 117 4.16 0.15 -3.26
N ILE A 118 3.62 0.97 -2.36
CA ILE A 118 4.05 2.35 -2.20
C ILE A 118 5.48 2.39 -1.66
N LEU A 119 5.82 1.53 -0.69
CA LEU A 119 7.19 1.43 -0.17
C LEU A 119 8.20 1.00 -1.23
N ILE A 120 7.84 0.03 -2.07
CA ILE A 120 8.69 -0.39 -3.19
C ILE A 120 8.89 0.76 -4.16
N GLY A 121 7.83 1.47 -4.55
CA GLY A 121 7.92 2.61 -5.48
C GLY A 121 8.77 3.77 -4.92
N ILE A 122 8.67 4.06 -3.62
CA ILE A 122 9.51 5.06 -2.94
C ILE A 122 10.97 4.58 -2.86
N GLY A 123 11.20 3.33 -2.45
CA GLY A 123 12.53 2.73 -2.34
C GLY A 123 13.24 2.51 -3.68
N SER A 124 12.58 2.82 -4.79
CA SER A 124 13.11 2.56 -6.11
C SER A 124 14.14 3.64 -6.53
N LEU A 125 13.93 4.96 -6.28
CA LEU A 125 14.81 6.16 -6.63
C LEU A 125 14.88 6.75 -8.09
N SER A 126 13.79 6.92 -8.80
CA SER A 126 13.54 7.29 -10.22
C SER A 126 12.11 7.79 -10.30
N ASP A 127 11.80 8.42 -11.42
CA ASP A 127 10.54 9.08 -11.62
C ASP A 127 9.37 8.13 -11.87
N THR A 128 9.57 6.99 -12.54
CA THR A 128 8.47 6.09 -12.94
C THR A 128 7.79 5.44 -11.74
N GLY A 129 8.51 4.72 -10.91
CA GLY A 129 8.08 4.14 -9.64
C GLY A 129 7.65 5.16 -8.59
N LEU A 130 8.23 6.37 -8.54
CA LEU A 130 7.70 7.44 -7.68
C LEU A 130 6.31 7.90 -8.15
N ASN A 131 6.13 8.09 -9.47
CA ASN A 131 4.82 8.37 -10.05
C ASN A 131 3.83 7.22 -9.79
N GLY A 132 4.29 5.97 -9.87
CA GLY A 132 3.53 4.77 -9.50
C GLY A 132 3.07 4.80 -8.05
N ALA A 133 3.96 5.11 -7.11
CA ALA A 133 3.66 5.25 -5.69
C ALA A 133 2.63 6.37 -5.43
N ILE A 134 2.79 7.54 -6.06
CA ILE A 134 1.85 8.67 -5.91
C ILE A 134 0.47 8.30 -6.45
N LEU A 135 0.40 7.67 -7.64
CA LEU A 135 -0.85 7.19 -8.20
C LEU A 135 -1.53 6.16 -7.29
N GLN A 136 -0.76 5.27 -6.66
CA GLN A 136 -1.27 4.29 -5.71
C GLN A 136 -1.84 4.94 -4.45
N ILE A 137 -1.16 5.95 -3.88
CA ILE A 137 -1.64 6.71 -2.72
C ILE A 137 -3.05 7.26 -3.00
N ILE A 138 -3.23 7.89 -4.16
CA ILE A 138 -4.50 8.51 -4.56
C ILE A 138 -5.57 7.45 -4.87
N SER A 139 -5.25 6.50 -5.76
CA SER A 139 -6.17 5.46 -6.23
C SER A 139 -6.69 4.61 -5.08
N HIS A 140 -5.78 4.08 -4.26
CA HIS A 140 -6.14 3.28 -3.10
C HIS A 140 -6.82 4.10 -2.00
N GLY A 141 -6.64 5.43 -1.99
CA GLY A 141 -7.40 6.36 -1.14
C GLY A 141 -8.87 6.32 -1.46
N PHE A 142 -9.18 6.51 -2.74
CA PHE A 142 -10.55 6.51 -3.23
C PHE A 142 -11.21 5.13 -3.10
N ILE A 143 -10.52 4.07 -3.53
CA ILE A 143 -11.05 2.70 -3.49
C ILE A 143 -11.27 2.25 -2.04
N GLY A 144 -10.31 2.49 -1.15
CA GLY A 144 -10.44 2.12 0.27
C GLY A 144 -11.61 2.83 0.95
N ALA A 145 -11.80 4.13 0.70
CA ALA A 145 -12.94 4.88 1.23
C ALA A 145 -14.27 4.32 0.73
N ALA A 146 -14.37 4.03 -0.57
CA ALA A 146 -15.57 3.46 -1.18
C ALA A 146 -15.89 2.05 -0.62
N LEU A 147 -14.89 1.18 -0.48
CA LEU A 147 -15.07 -0.17 0.08
C LEU A 147 -15.55 -0.14 1.53
N PHE A 148 -14.97 0.73 2.38
CA PHE A 148 -15.42 0.86 3.77
C PHE A 148 -16.81 1.50 3.89
N PHE A 149 -17.16 2.42 3.00
CA PHE A 149 -18.52 2.97 2.93
C PHE A 149 -19.54 1.87 2.56
N LEU A 150 -19.26 1.09 1.52
CA LEU A 150 -20.14 0.01 1.07
C LEU A 150 -20.25 -1.10 2.11
N ALA A 151 -19.14 -1.50 2.74
CA ALA A 151 -19.15 -2.45 3.86
C ALA A 151 -19.99 -1.93 5.04
N GLY A 152 -19.93 -0.63 5.34
CA GLY A 152 -20.76 0.02 6.37
C GLY A 152 -22.25 0.00 6.04
N THR A 153 -22.62 0.40 4.82
CA THR A 153 -24.02 0.39 4.36
C THR A 153 -24.59 -1.03 4.26
N GLY A 154 -23.77 -2.03 3.91
CA GLY A 154 -24.12 -3.45 3.99
C GLY A 154 -24.36 -3.90 5.43
N TYR A 155 -23.48 -3.51 6.35
CA TYR A 155 -23.63 -3.80 7.77
C TYR A 155 -24.91 -3.20 8.38
N ASP A 156 -25.27 -1.96 8.03
CA ASP A 156 -26.50 -1.34 8.54
C ASP A 156 -27.79 -2.04 8.09
N ARG A 157 -27.74 -2.80 6.99
CA ARG A 157 -28.90 -3.49 6.41
C ARG A 157 -29.00 -4.94 6.86
N LEU A 158 -27.87 -5.66 6.89
CA LEU A 158 -27.82 -7.08 7.20
C LEU A 158 -27.49 -7.35 8.68
N ARG A 159 -26.82 -6.40 9.35
CA ARG A 159 -26.24 -6.57 10.70
C ARG A 159 -25.26 -7.75 10.83
N LEU A 160 -24.71 -8.21 9.71
CA LEU A 160 -23.71 -9.29 9.65
C LEU A 160 -22.30 -8.71 9.54
N LEU A 161 -21.36 -9.26 10.31
CA LEU A 161 -19.92 -8.89 10.27
C LEU A 161 -19.05 -9.98 9.64
N TYR A 162 -19.50 -11.22 9.75
CA TYR A 162 -18.75 -12.39 9.35
C TYR A 162 -19.08 -12.80 7.93
N LEU A 163 -18.02 -13.09 7.19
CA LEU A 163 -18.07 -13.47 5.80
C LEU A 163 -18.84 -14.76 5.55
N ASP A 164 -18.80 -15.70 6.51
CA ASP A 164 -19.50 -16.98 6.45
C ASP A 164 -21.03 -16.82 6.44
N GLU A 165 -21.53 -15.69 6.95
CA GLU A 165 -22.97 -15.40 7.07
C GLU A 165 -23.46 -14.48 5.93
N MET A 166 -22.55 -13.81 5.22
CA MET A 166 -22.86 -12.80 4.20
C MET A 166 -23.24 -13.37 2.83
N GLY A 167 -23.30 -14.70 2.71
CA GLY A 167 -23.60 -15.38 1.45
C GLY A 167 -24.94 -14.95 0.84
N GLY A 168 -24.95 -14.68 -0.47
CA GLY A 168 -26.18 -14.35 -1.19
C GLY A 168 -26.65 -12.90 -1.02
N MET A 169 -25.78 -12.00 -0.55
CA MET A 169 -26.05 -10.55 -0.42
C MET A 169 -26.50 -9.89 -1.73
N ALA A 170 -26.15 -10.47 -2.88
CA ALA A 170 -26.56 -9.99 -4.20
C ALA A 170 -28.10 -9.93 -4.40
N ILE A 171 -28.86 -10.81 -3.73
CA ILE A 171 -30.32 -10.88 -3.87
C ILE A 171 -31.02 -9.73 -3.12
N PRO A 172 -30.80 -9.53 -1.80
CA PRO A 172 -31.47 -8.46 -1.06
C PRO A 172 -30.92 -7.07 -1.39
N MET A 173 -29.65 -6.95 -1.83
CA MET A 173 -28.96 -5.67 -1.99
C MET A 173 -28.13 -5.58 -3.29
N PRO A 174 -28.74 -5.76 -4.47
CA PRO A 174 -28.01 -5.90 -5.74
C PRO A 174 -27.18 -4.67 -6.10
N LYS A 175 -27.66 -3.46 -5.80
CA LYS A 175 -26.92 -2.21 -6.09
C LYS A 175 -25.64 -2.08 -5.25
N ILE A 176 -25.70 -2.45 -3.97
CA ILE A 176 -24.52 -2.37 -3.09
C ILE A 176 -23.51 -3.43 -3.52
N PHE A 177 -23.99 -4.64 -3.80
CA PHE A 177 -23.18 -5.74 -4.27
C PHE A 177 -22.44 -5.43 -5.59
N THR A 178 -23.14 -4.87 -6.59
CA THR A 178 -22.50 -4.53 -7.87
C THR A 178 -21.46 -3.44 -7.73
N ILE A 179 -21.75 -2.37 -6.98
CA ILE A 179 -20.79 -1.29 -6.75
C ILE A 179 -19.58 -1.80 -5.94
N PHE A 180 -19.81 -2.62 -4.91
CA PHE A 180 -18.75 -3.26 -4.13
C PHE A 180 -17.87 -4.16 -4.99
N SER A 181 -18.48 -4.92 -5.90
CA SER A 181 -17.76 -5.76 -6.85
C SER A 181 -16.89 -4.93 -7.79
N ILE A 182 -17.40 -3.81 -8.33
CA ILE A 182 -16.64 -2.90 -9.20
C ILE A 182 -15.43 -2.31 -8.46
N PHE A 183 -15.61 -1.85 -7.21
CA PHE A 183 -14.49 -1.32 -6.43
C PHE A 183 -13.47 -2.39 -6.03
N SER A 184 -13.92 -3.62 -5.79
CA SER A 184 -13.01 -4.77 -5.56
C SER A 184 -12.25 -5.11 -6.85
N MET A 185 -12.89 -5.08 -8.01
CA MET A 185 -12.20 -5.18 -9.31
C MET A 185 -11.22 -4.02 -9.56
N ALA A 186 -11.52 -2.82 -9.05
CA ALA A 186 -10.62 -1.68 -9.15
C ALA A 186 -9.38 -1.87 -8.26
N SER A 187 -9.50 -2.41 -7.04
CA SER A 187 -8.34 -2.72 -6.19
C SER A 187 -7.48 -3.85 -6.76
N LEU A 188 -8.06 -4.79 -7.52
CA LEU A 188 -7.32 -5.81 -8.29
C LEU A 188 -6.36 -5.23 -9.31
N ALA A 189 -6.49 -3.95 -9.68
CA ALA A 189 -5.69 -3.29 -10.71
C ALA A 189 -5.81 -3.97 -12.08
N LEU A 190 -7.05 -4.25 -12.51
CA LEU A 190 -7.30 -4.75 -13.86
C LEU A 190 -6.87 -3.74 -14.93
N PRO A 191 -6.50 -4.19 -16.15
CA PRO A 191 -6.18 -3.30 -17.26
C PRO A 191 -7.28 -2.26 -17.46
N GLY A 192 -6.92 -0.98 -17.46
CA GLY A 192 -7.86 0.15 -17.52
C GLY A 192 -8.20 0.80 -16.17
N MET A 193 -7.81 0.21 -15.03
CA MET A 193 -7.96 0.81 -13.71
C MET A 193 -6.67 1.49 -13.24
N SER A 194 -6.78 2.53 -12.40
CA SER A 194 -5.63 3.34 -11.95
C SER A 194 -4.56 2.53 -11.19
N GLY A 195 -4.97 1.48 -10.48
CA GLY A 195 -4.03 0.55 -9.82
C GLY A 195 -3.14 -0.23 -10.79
N PHE A 196 -3.59 -0.45 -12.05
CA PHE A 196 -2.82 -1.19 -13.06
C PHE A 196 -1.60 -0.41 -13.48
N PHE A 197 -1.78 0.89 -13.74
CA PHE A 197 -0.70 1.80 -14.07
C PHE A 197 0.31 1.91 -12.93
N CYS A 198 -0.13 1.94 -11.66
CA CYS A 198 0.81 1.90 -10.53
C CYS A 198 1.69 0.64 -10.57
N ARG A 199 1.09 -0.54 -10.73
CA ARG A 199 1.86 -1.80 -10.75
C ARG A 199 2.81 -1.86 -11.92
N ILE A 200 2.39 -1.41 -13.10
CA ILE A 200 3.24 -1.27 -14.28
C ILE A 200 4.39 -0.31 -14.01
N PHE A 201 4.15 0.86 -13.44
CA PHE A 201 5.20 1.83 -13.20
C PHE A 201 6.24 1.34 -12.17
N ASN A 202 5.79 0.60 -11.15
CA ASN A 202 6.69 -0.08 -10.22
C ASN A 202 7.44 -1.24 -10.89
N PHE A 203 6.82 -1.94 -11.84
CA PHE A 203 7.42 -3.06 -12.57
C PHE A 203 8.46 -2.61 -13.60
N PHE A 204 8.14 -1.61 -14.42
CA PHE A 204 9.03 -1.08 -15.47
C PHE A 204 10.11 -0.12 -14.94
N TRP A 205 10.27 -0.04 -13.63
CA TRP A 205 11.29 0.76 -13.01
C TRP A 205 12.70 0.50 -13.57
N ASN A 206 13.02 -0.79 -13.74
CA ASN A 206 14.36 -1.27 -14.06
C ASN A 206 14.91 -0.67 -15.38
N ASN A 207 14.03 -0.19 -16.26
CA ASN A 207 14.40 0.38 -17.55
C ASN A 207 14.77 1.87 -17.52
N TYR A 208 14.55 2.57 -16.40
CA TYR A 208 14.78 4.02 -16.30
C TYR A 208 15.89 4.34 -15.30
N LYS A 209 16.81 5.23 -15.70
CA LYS A 209 17.95 5.64 -14.86
C LYS A 209 17.46 6.23 -13.54
N PRO A 210 18.11 5.90 -12.41
CA PRO A 210 17.79 6.51 -11.12
C PRO A 210 17.93 8.02 -11.20
N LYS A 211 16.96 8.73 -10.61
CA LYS A 211 16.90 10.20 -10.54
C LYS A 211 18.12 10.79 -9.84
N ILE A 212 18.79 9.99 -9.02
CA ILE A 212 20.02 10.38 -8.34
C ILE A 212 21.14 9.43 -8.78
N SER A 213 22.05 9.95 -9.60
CA SER A 213 23.26 9.22 -9.99
C SER A 213 24.23 9.21 -8.81
N PHE A 214 24.32 8.06 -8.13
CA PHE A 214 25.30 7.85 -7.08
C PHE A 214 26.49 7.04 -7.60
N ASN A 215 27.68 7.39 -7.10
CA ASN A 215 28.96 6.77 -7.46
C ASN A 215 29.12 5.32 -6.91
N ASP A 216 28.08 4.79 -6.27
CA ASP A 216 28.12 3.54 -5.52
C ASP A 216 27.56 2.38 -6.36
N LYS A 217 28.46 1.50 -6.82
CA LYS A 217 28.13 0.42 -7.76
C LYS A 217 27.09 -0.56 -7.19
N ASN A 218 27.10 -0.81 -5.87
CA ASN A 218 26.20 -1.78 -5.22
C ASN A 218 24.72 -1.38 -5.26
N ILE A 219 24.41 -0.08 -5.13
CA ILE A 219 23.03 0.44 -5.20
C ILE A 219 22.51 0.34 -6.65
N ASN A 220 23.38 0.60 -7.62
CA ASN A 220 23.06 0.44 -9.03
C ASN A 220 22.80 -1.03 -9.39
N TYR A 221 23.55 -2.00 -8.82
CA TYR A 221 23.28 -3.43 -9.05
C TYR A 221 21.94 -3.91 -8.47
N PHE A 222 21.52 -3.39 -7.31
CA PHE A 222 20.22 -3.74 -6.71
C PHE A 222 19.05 -3.17 -7.51
N CYS A 223 19.19 -1.93 -8.02
CA CYS A 223 18.22 -1.34 -8.96
C CYS A 223 18.12 -2.13 -10.27
N ASN A 224 19.23 -2.73 -10.74
CA ASN A 224 19.33 -3.43 -12.03
C ASN A 224 19.08 -4.95 -11.96
N SER A 225 18.72 -5.47 -10.78
CA SER A 225 18.65 -6.90 -10.48
C SER A 225 17.36 -7.56 -11.00
N ASN A 226 17.51 -8.69 -11.73
CA ASN A 226 16.43 -9.60 -12.16
C ASN A 226 15.62 -10.24 -11.01
N TRP A 227 15.95 -9.95 -9.74
CA TRP A 227 15.21 -10.44 -8.57
C TRP A 227 13.75 -9.98 -8.51
N ASN A 228 13.37 -8.95 -9.26
CA ASN A 228 12.04 -8.35 -9.22
C ASN A 228 11.03 -9.03 -10.16
N ASP A 229 11.46 -9.69 -11.23
CA ASP A 229 10.53 -10.24 -12.22
C ASP A 229 9.78 -11.47 -11.68
N ILE A 230 10.46 -12.42 -11.04
CA ILE A 230 9.82 -13.64 -10.50
C ILE A 230 8.96 -13.34 -9.27
N ASN A 231 9.40 -12.42 -8.40
CA ASN A 231 8.64 -12.00 -7.22
C ASN A 231 7.41 -11.15 -7.61
N SER A 232 7.48 -10.38 -8.71
CA SER A 232 6.36 -9.55 -9.17
C SER A 232 5.13 -10.35 -9.61
N TYR A 233 5.32 -11.49 -10.29
CA TYR A 233 4.20 -12.40 -10.59
C TYR A 233 3.61 -13.01 -9.31
N LEU A 234 4.44 -13.39 -8.35
CA LEU A 234 3.95 -13.81 -7.03
C LEU A 234 3.15 -12.70 -6.34
N PHE A 235 3.63 -11.46 -6.33
CA PHE A 235 2.90 -10.33 -5.71
C PHE A 235 1.55 -10.09 -6.37
N ILE A 236 1.47 -10.17 -7.69
CA ILE A 236 0.21 -10.05 -8.42
C ILE A 236 -0.72 -11.21 -8.04
N ILE A 237 -0.23 -12.45 -8.02
CA ILE A 237 -1.02 -13.64 -7.66
C ILE A 237 -1.60 -13.50 -6.25
N TYR A 238 -0.78 -13.17 -5.24
CA TYR A 238 -1.25 -13.04 -3.85
C TYR A 238 -2.28 -11.92 -3.67
N VAL A 239 -2.09 -10.77 -4.32
CA VAL A 239 -3.04 -9.66 -4.26
C VAL A 239 -4.31 -9.98 -5.06
N THR A 240 -4.19 -10.71 -6.17
CA THR A 240 -5.36 -11.16 -6.92
C THR A 240 -6.18 -12.18 -6.15
N ALA A 241 -5.53 -13.12 -5.47
CA ALA A 241 -6.18 -14.11 -4.64
C ALA A 241 -6.96 -13.46 -3.48
N ASP A 242 -6.38 -12.48 -2.79
CA ASP A 242 -7.02 -11.75 -1.70
C ASP A 242 -8.31 -11.04 -2.16
N VAL A 243 -8.22 -10.26 -3.25
CA VAL A 243 -9.35 -9.43 -3.69
C VAL A 243 -10.41 -10.21 -4.46
N LEU A 244 -10.05 -11.27 -5.21
CA LEU A 244 -11.04 -12.18 -5.80
C LEU A 244 -11.86 -12.89 -4.72
N TRP A 245 -11.25 -13.19 -3.57
CA TRP A 245 -11.98 -13.77 -2.44
C TRP A 245 -12.88 -12.76 -1.72
N ILE A 246 -12.57 -11.46 -1.77
CA ILE A 246 -13.49 -10.41 -1.30
C ILE A 246 -14.80 -10.40 -2.13
N GLN A 247 -14.79 -10.96 -3.34
CA GLN A 247 -15.97 -11.04 -4.22
C GLN A 247 -16.77 -12.35 -4.08
N ALA A 248 -16.29 -13.34 -3.33
CA ALA A 248 -16.91 -14.67 -3.25
C ALA A 248 -18.12 -14.76 -2.31
N PHE A 249 -18.76 -13.63 -1.97
CA PHE A 249 -19.94 -13.54 -1.09
C PHE A 249 -21.25 -13.47 -1.87
#